data_AF-A0A7C4MTH3-F1
#
_entry.id   AF-A0A7C4MTH3-F1
#
_cell.length_a   1.000
_cell.length_b   1.000
_cell.length_c   1.000
_cell.angle_alpha   90.00
_cell.angle_beta   90.00
_cell.angle_gamma   90.00
#
_symmetry.space_group_name_H-M   'P 1'
#
loop_
_entity.id
_entity.type
_entity.pdbx_description
1 polymer ?
#
loop_
_entity_poly.entity_id
_entity_poly.type
_entity_poly.pdbx_seq_one_letter_code
_entity_poly.pdbx_strand_id
1 'polypeptide(L)'
;MSGFWTEIDRRLGLGECIGACRAHRVPGKASWLKVWACVMVFAVIVQAVTGFFLWMYYSPGAQSAWESVYYLQNQVAGGWLLRAVHHYSAHVLLAAVMIYVLQTVLTAAYRAPRELVFWAALGVGCFALGAIITGDLLYWDQNGYTSTKVRTSFLNLLPGVGQSLLSLATGGGADLGNLTLTRFFALHVGLLGGGTIALALAHAYLTRRADRLEAEGAASEPWWPNQAWISAVACLVFMAVVFALSLRHGATGPHRGVFHGSPADPAGSFDAARPEWMLVGVYELSHFFPPSLSIVPIFIVPGAVLAFFLLMPWIGARPGGRVVNIAGTLGLLAIVIGLTCFSYYKDAVNEPHQKAWAAERELALRVRQLAEAKGIPPSGALTLLREDPKVQGPRLFAQHCASCHNYSAPDGKAILAEKSSAPEMHGFATRKWVSGFFHVKTITGPDYFGNTAFRNGEMVGAVKDWWKEAGDDQQAVAELTKELEAVAAALSAEAQLPAQREADQRDKELIAAGLKSIEAMCVDCHRFRKAKGGGAPDLTGYGSKEWLHGIIANPADPRFYGKSNDRMPAYREILTAQEIDLLAHWLRGEWFEPPAE
;
A
#
# COMPACT_ATOMS: atom_id res chain seq x y z
N MET A 1 -25.52 51.74 -8.91
CA MET A 1 -24.24 51.02 -9.17
C MET A 1 -23.25 52.05 -9.69
N SER A 2 -22.05 52.12 -9.10
CA SER A 2 -21.13 53.27 -9.22
C SER A 2 -20.62 53.51 -10.64
N GLY A 3 -20.35 54.77 -11.00
CA GLY A 3 -19.81 55.15 -12.32
C GLY A 3 -18.49 54.46 -12.70
N PHE A 4 -17.77 53.93 -11.70
CA PHE A 4 -16.61 53.04 -11.90
C PHE A 4 -16.98 51.73 -12.61
N TRP A 5 -18.07 51.08 -12.21
CA TRP A 5 -18.54 49.86 -12.88
C TRP A 5 -18.98 50.14 -14.31
N THR A 6 -19.64 51.27 -14.55
CA THR A 6 -20.09 51.67 -15.89
C THR A 6 -18.91 51.92 -16.84
N GLU A 7 -17.82 52.52 -16.36
CA GLU A 7 -16.62 52.75 -17.17
C GLU A 7 -15.84 51.46 -17.46
N ILE A 8 -15.76 50.53 -16.50
CA ILE A 8 -15.20 49.19 -16.72
C ILE A 8 -16.04 48.44 -17.74
N ASP A 9 -17.36 48.45 -17.57
CA ASP A 9 -18.29 47.74 -18.45
C ASP A 9 -18.22 48.28 -19.88
N ARG A 10 -18.19 49.60 -20.06
CA ARG A 10 -18.03 50.25 -21.37
C ARG A 10 -16.76 49.82 -22.10
N ARG A 11 -15.67 49.52 -21.38
CA ARG A 11 -14.38 49.13 -21.97
C ARG A 11 -14.27 47.63 -22.24
N LEU A 12 -14.85 46.81 -21.37
CA LEU A 12 -14.68 45.35 -21.38
C LEU A 12 -15.91 44.60 -21.89
N GLY A 13 -17.07 45.26 -22.02
CA GLY A 13 -18.33 44.64 -22.43
C GLY A 13 -18.86 43.58 -21.46
N LEU A 14 -18.47 43.63 -20.17
CA LEU A 14 -18.77 42.58 -19.19
C LEU A 14 -20.28 42.42 -18.96
N GLY A 15 -21.03 43.51 -18.95
CA GLY A 15 -22.47 43.60 -18.82
C GLY A 15 -23.18 42.98 -20.01
N GLU A 16 -22.66 43.16 -21.23
CA GLU A 16 -23.17 42.46 -22.42
C GLU A 16 -22.90 40.95 -22.34
N CYS A 17 -21.69 40.55 -21.92
CA CYS A 17 -21.38 39.12 -21.71
C CYS A 17 -22.25 38.48 -20.63
N ILE A 18 -22.44 39.16 -19.49
CA ILE A 18 -23.32 38.71 -18.39
C ILE A 18 -24.77 38.69 -18.86
N GLY A 19 -25.20 39.71 -19.61
CA GLY A 19 -26.51 39.80 -20.23
C GLY A 19 -26.79 38.63 -21.18
N ALA A 20 -25.83 38.29 -22.04
CA ALA A 20 -25.90 37.15 -22.96
C ALA A 20 -25.94 35.80 -22.22
N CYS A 21 -25.25 35.67 -21.08
CA CYS A 21 -25.35 34.50 -20.22
C CYS A 21 -26.71 34.40 -19.51
N ARG A 22 -27.29 35.53 -19.06
CA ARG A 22 -28.63 35.57 -18.46
C ARG A 22 -29.76 35.33 -19.47
N ALA A 23 -29.57 35.81 -20.71
CA ALA A 23 -30.51 35.63 -21.80
C ALA A 23 -30.47 34.23 -22.43
N HIS A 24 -29.56 33.35 -22.00
CA HIS A 24 -29.52 31.96 -22.45
C HIS A 24 -30.85 31.27 -22.16
N ARG A 25 -31.49 30.70 -23.19
CA ARG A 25 -32.76 29.98 -23.07
C ARG A 25 -32.53 28.48 -23.21
N VAL A 26 -33.22 27.70 -22.40
CA VAL A 26 -33.19 26.24 -22.44
C VAL A 26 -34.50 25.74 -23.03
N PRO A 27 -34.48 24.79 -23.97
CA PRO A 27 -35.69 24.17 -24.51
C PRO A 27 -36.51 23.47 -23.41
N GLY A 28 -37.82 23.70 -23.37
CA GLY A 28 -38.74 23.17 -22.36
C GLY A 28 -38.55 23.77 -20.95
N LYS A 29 -39.24 23.19 -19.97
CA LYS A 29 -39.21 23.66 -18.56
C LYS A 29 -37.92 23.27 -17.84
N ALA A 30 -37.57 24.02 -16.80
CA ALA A 30 -36.50 23.64 -15.89
C ALA A 30 -36.75 22.26 -15.26
N SER A 31 -35.71 21.42 -15.14
CA SER A 31 -35.85 20.03 -14.71
C SER A 31 -34.57 19.47 -14.08
N TRP A 32 -34.75 18.53 -13.15
CA TRP A 32 -33.67 17.72 -12.57
C TRP A 32 -32.92 16.87 -13.60
N LEU A 33 -33.56 16.51 -14.72
CA LEU A 33 -32.90 15.77 -15.79
C LEU A 33 -31.83 16.62 -16.51
N LYS A 34 -31.85 17.95 -16.39
CA LYS A 34 -30.91 18.82 -17.13
C LYS A 34 -29.68 19.23 -16.33
N VAL A 35 -29.52 18.74 -15.09
CA VAL A 35 -28.45 19.22 -14.18
C VAL A 35 -27.07 18.64 -14.50
N TRP A 36 -27.00 17.44 -15.08
CA TRP A 36 -25.75 16.68 -15.17
C TRP A 36 -24.66 17.35 -16.01
N ALA A 37 -25.02 18.07 -17.08
CA ALA A 37 -24.06 18.85 -17.85
C ALA A 37 -23.37 19.91 -16.97
N CYS A 38 -24.12 20.56 -16.09
CA CYS A 38 -23.58 21.56 -15.16
C CYS A 38 -22.75 20.90 -14.05
N VAL A 39 -23.23 19.78 -13.48
CA VAL A 39 -22.49 19.00 -12.47
C VAL A 39 -21.16 18.50 -13.01
N MET A 40 -21.12 18.01 -14.25
CA MET A 40 -19.89 17.56 -14.92
C MET A 40 -18.87 18.69 -15.04
N VAL A 41 -19.27 19.85 -15.58
CA VAL A 41 -18.37 21.02 -15.69
C VAL A 41 -17.89 21.48 -14.33
N PHE A 42 -18.80 21.55 -13.34
CA PHE A 42 -18.45 21.91 -11.97
C PHE A 42 -17.43 20.94 -11.35
N ALA A 43 -17.63 19.64 -11.52
CA ALA A 43 -16.72 18.62 -11.03
C ALA A 43 -15.33 18.71 -11.70
N VAL A 44 -15.26 19.02 -13.00
CA VAL A 44 -13.99 19.30 -13.70
C VAL A 44 -13.29 20.55 -13.13
N ILE A 45 -14.03 21.60 -12.77
CA ILE A 45 -13.45 22.78 -12.10
C ILE A 45 -12.89 22.39 -10.72
N VAL A 46 -13.63 21.60 -9.93
CA VAL A 46 -13.15 21.09 -8.63
C VAL A 46 -11.86 20.28 -8.82
N GLN A 47 -11.80 19.40 -9.81
CA GLN A 47 -10.61 18.62 -10.17
C GLN A 47 -9.43 19.52 -10.53
N ALA A 48 -9.63 20.52 -11.39
CA ALA A 48 -8.59 21.44 -11.82
C ALA A 48 -8.02 22.26 -10.65
N VAL A 49 -8.90 22.82 -9.81
CA VAL A 49 -8.50 23.64 -8.65
C VAL A 49 -7.77 22.79 -7.62
N THR A 50 -8.32 21.64 -7.25
CA THR A 50 -7.68 20.76 -6.27
C THR A 50 -6.37 20.17 -6.81
N GLY A 51 -6.33 19.76 -8.08
CA GLY A 51 -5.13 19.26 -8.74
C GLY A 51 -4.00 20.29 -8.81
N PHE A 52 -4.33 21.56 -9.05
CA PHE A 52 -3.35 22.66 -9.01
C PHE A 52 -2.69 22.79 -7.62
N PHE A 53 -3.50 22.79 -6.55
CA PHE A 53 -2.94 22.86 -5.19
C PHE A 53 -2.17 21.59 -4.80
N LEU A 54 -2.59 20.41 -5.26
CA LEU A 54 -1.83 19.17 -5.04
C LEU A 54 -0.48 19.21 -5.75
N TRP A 55 -0.42 19.74 -6.97
CA TRP A 55 0.82 19.89 -7.73
C TRP A 55 1.85 20.74 -6.96
N MET A 56 1.44 21.76 -6.22
CA MET A 56 2.37 22.58 -5.41
C MET A 56 3.15 21.79 -4.36
N TYR A 57 2.65 20.64 -3.91
CA TYR A 57 3.30 19.79 -2.90
C TYR A 57 3.88 18.50 -3.47
N TYR A 58 3.41 18.04 -4.63
CA TYR A 58 3.77 16.75 -5.19
C TYR A 58 5.14 16.77 -5.88
N SER A 59 5.98 15.79 -5.57
CA SER A 59 7.29 15.58 -6.19
C SER A 59 7.29 14.28 -7.00
N PRO A 60 7.31 14.34 -8.36
CA PRO A 60 7.26 13.14 -9.20
C PRO A 60 8.63 12.44 -9.25
N GLY A 61 8.97 11.67 -8.23
CA GLY A 61 10.16 10.82 -8.24
C GLY A 61 10.03 9.54 -7.41
N ALA A 62 10.76 8.49 -7.78
CA ALA A 62 10.62 7.17 -7.13
C ALA A 62 11.01 7.16 -5.64
N GLN A 63 11.74 8.18 -5.18
CA GLN A 63 12.14 8.40 -3.77
C GLN A 63 11.49 9.64 -3.14
N SER A 64 10.55 10.31 -3.85
CA SER A 64 9.89 11.52 -3.33
C SER A 64 8.37 11.58 -3.53
N ALA A 65 7.79 10.70 -4.36
CA ALA A 65 6.36 10.72 -4.65
C ALA A 65 5.53 10.22 -3.47
N TRP A 66 5.91 9.09 -2.87
CA TRP A 66 5.22 8.60 -1.67
C TRP A 66 5.37 9.59 -0.51
N GLU A 67 6.55 10.17 -0.37
CA GLU A 67 6.97 11.08 0.68
C GLU A 67 6.23 12.41 0.59
N SER A 68 6.12 12.99 -0.61
CA SER A 68 5.37 14.23 -0.83
C SER A 68 3.88 14.04 -0.58
N VAL A 69 3.33 12.88 -0.93
CA VAL A 69 1.94 12.51 -0.61
C VAL A 69 1.72 12.33 0.90
N TYR A 70 2.65 11.65 1.57
CA TYR A 70 2.62 11.50 3.02
C TYR A 70 2.68 12.86 3.72
N TYR A 71 3.60 13.73 3.29
CA TYR A 71 3.74 15.09 3.82
C TYR A 71 2.46 15.89 3.62
N LEU A 72 1.89 15.87 2.42
CA LEU A 72 0.62 16.53 2.12
C LEU A 72 -0.52 16.04 3.02
N GLN A 73 -0.70 14.74 3.19
CA GLN A 73 -1.83 14.20 3.96
C GLN A 73 -1.64 14.38 5.48
N ASN A 74 -0.42 14.25 5.99
CA ASN A 74 -0.18 14.17 7.43
C ASN A 74 0.33 15.48 8.03
N GLN A 75 1.14 16.26 7.30
CA GLN A 75 1.82 17.44 7.81
C GLN A 75 1.18 18.77 7.36
N VAL A 76 0.60 18.83 6.16
CA VAL A 76 -0.03 20.07 5.66
C VAL A 76 -1.42 20.27 6.28
N ALA A 77 -1.67 21.44 6.85
CA ALA A 77 -2.97 21.80 7.40
C ALA A 77 -4.07 21.70 6.32
N GLY A 78 -5.07 20.83 6.55
CA GLY A 78 -6.13 20.56 5.57
C GLY A 78 -5.70 19.77 4.33
N GLY A 79 -4.43 19.35 4.21
CA GLY A 79 -3.93 18.62 3.05
C GLY A 79 -4.56 17.24 2.88
N TRP A 80 -4.91 16.56 3.98
CA TRP A 80 -5.71 15.31 3.95
C TRP A 80 -7.06 15.51 3.26
N LEU A 81 -7.73 16.65 3.50
CA LEU A 81 -9.03 16.96 2.94
C LEU A 81 -8.89 17.38 1.48
N LEU A 82 -7.88 18.18 1.13
CA LEU A 82 -7.57 18.52 -0.25
C LEU A 82 -7.36 17.27 -1.11
N ARG A 83 -6.54 16.33 -0.63
CA ARG A 83 -6.30 15.03 -1.29
C ARG A 83 -7.58 14.20 -1.38
N ALA A 84 -8.38 14.15 -0.31
CA ALA A 84 -9.64 13.41 -0.31
C ALA A 84 -10.65 14.00 -1.30
N VAL A 85 -10.83 15.33 -1.33
CA VAL A 85 -11.73 15.99 -2.28
C VAL A 85 -11.27 15.71 -3.71
N HIS A 86 -9.98 15.79 -4.02
CA HIS A 86 -9.48 15.45 -5.36
C HIS A 86 -9.75 13.98 -5.73
N HIS A 87 -9.43 13.04 -4.84
CA HIS A 87 -9.65 11.61 -5.10
C HIS A 87 -11.14 11.28 -5.28
N TYR A 88 -12.00 11.65 -4.33
CA TYR A 88 -13.42 11.30 -4.39
C TYR A 88 -14.20 12.10 -5.44
N SER A 89 -13.84 13.36 -5.71
CA SER A 89 -14.52 14.10 -6.79
C SER A 89 -14.19 13.53 -8.18
N ALA A 90 -13.04 12.88 -8.39
CA ALA A 90 -12.75 12.19 -9.64
C ALA A 90 -13.68 10.98 -9.83
N HIS A 91 -13.93 10.24 -8.75
CA HIS A 91 -14.84 9.09 -8.74
C HIS A 91 -16.29 9.52 -9.01
N VAL A 92 -16.75 10.57 -8.31
CA VAL A 92 -18.11 11.09 -8.50
C VAL A 92 -18.26 11.76 -9.87
N LEU A 93 -17.23 12.42 -10.41
CA LEU A 93 -17.22 12.95 -11.77
C LEU A 93 -17.48 11.83 -12.79
N LEU A 94 -16.74 10.72 -12.73
CA LEU A 94 -16.92 9.64 -13.69
C LEU A 94 -18.31 9.00 -13.56
N ALA A 95 -18.80 8.81 -12.33
CA ALA A 95 -20.17 8.35 -12.09
C ALA A 95 -21.22 9.30 -12.68
N ALA A 96 -21.05 10.62 -12.50
CA ALA A 96 -21.93 11.64 -13.04
C ALA A 96 -21.91 11.65 -14.58
N VAL A 97 -20.75 11.48 -15.22
CA VAL A 97 -20.63 11.35 -16.68
C VAL A 97 -21.36 10.10 -17.17
N MET A 98 -21.21 8.96 -16.50
CA MET A 98 -21.92 7.73 -16.88
C MET A 98 -23.44 7.88 -16.78
N ILE A 99 -23.94 8.51 -15.70
CA ILE A 99 -25.37 8.80 -15.55
C ILE A 99 -25.84 9.77 -16.64
N TYR A 100 -25.05 10.81 -16.95
CA TYR A 100 -25.36 11.77 -18.00
C TYR A 100 -25.44 11.10 -19.38
N VAL A 101 -24.48 10.25 -19.73
CA VAL A 101 -24.48 9.48 -20.98
C VAL A 101 -25.69 8.56 -21.03
N LEU A 102 -25.98 7.79 -19.97
CA LEU A 102 -27.17 6.94 -19.90
C LEU A 102 -28.45 7.75 -20.13
N GLN A 103 -28.57 8.90 -19.47
CA GLN A 103 -29.73 9.76 -19.65
C GLN A 103 -29.85 10.24 -21.11
N THR A 104 -28.75 10.68 -21.73
CA THR A 104 -28.77 11.13 -23.12
C THR A 104 -29.23 10.01 -24.07
N VAL A 105 -28.89 8.76 -23.76
CA VAL A 105 -29.37 7.57 -24.49
C VAL A 105 -30.87 7.36 -24.28
N LEU A 106 -31.35 7.39 -23.03
CA LEU A 106 -32.77 7.20 -22.71
C LEU A 106 -33.67 8.27 -23.33
N THR A 107 -33.23 9.54 -23.30
CA THR A 107 -33.96 10.68 -23.87
C THR A 107 -33.70 10.89 -25.37
N ALA A 108 -32.89 10.04 -26.01
CA ALA A 108 -32.46 10.19 -27.40
C ALA A 108 -31.79 11.54 -27.72
N ALA A 109 -31.16 12.17 -26.72
CA ALA A 109 -30.46 13.47 -26.83
C ALA A 109 -29.06 13.35 -27.48
N TYR A 110 -28.77 12.22 -28.13
CA TYR A 110 -27.59 11.99 -28.98
C TYR A 110 -27.89 12.19 -30.47
N ARG A 111 -29.15 12.51 -30.83
CA ARG A 111 -29.57 12.81 -32.22
C ARG A 111 -29.41 14.31 -32.53
N ALA A 112 -29.57 14.67 -33.80
CA ALA A 112 -29.54 16.06 -34.27
C ALA A 112 -30.41 17.00 -33.44
N PRO A 113 -29.92 18.19 -33.01
CA PRO A 113 -28.61 18.81 -33.30
C PRO A 113 -27.53 18.58 -32.20
N ARG A 114 -27.65 17.51 -31.40
CA ARG A 114 -26.83 17.26 -30.19
C ARG A 114 -25.73 16.21 -30.36
N GLU A 115 -25.43 15.74 -31.57
CA GLU A 115 -24.41 14.71 -31.80
C GLU A 115 -23.03 15.11 -31.23
N LEU A 116 -22.62 16.36 -31.50
CA LEU A 116 -21.36 16.90 -31.00
C LEU A 116 -21.36 17.05 -29.47
N VAL A 117 -22.51 17.37 -28.85
CA VAL A 117 -22.65 17.45 -27.39
C VAL A 117 -22.43 16.06 -26.79
N PHE A 118 -23.02 15.04 -27.40
CA PHE A 118 -22.89 13.66 -26.97
C PHE A 118 -21.44 13.15 -27.10
N TRP A 119 -20.78 13.34 -28.24
CA TRP A 119 -19.38 12.94 -28.41
C TRP A 119 -18.42 13.72 -27.50
N ALA A 120 -18.67 15.00 -27.25
CA ALA A 120 -17.88 15.76 -26.30
C ALA A 120 -18.02 15.20 -24.86
N ALA A 121 -19.23 14.78 -24.47
CA ALA A 121 -19.46 14.14 -23.17
C ALA A 121 -18.74 12.79 -23.04
N LEU A 122 -18.78 11.97 -24.10
CA LEU A 122 -17.98 10.73 -24.17
C LEU A 122 -16.48 11.02 -24.07
N GLY A 123 -16.00 12.04 -24.77
CA GLY A 123 -14.61 12.50 -24.70
C GLY A 123 -14.19 12.89 -23.28
N VAL A 124 -15.01 13.69 -22.58
CA VAL A 124 -14.78 14.04 -21.17
C VAL A 124 -14.67 12.77 -20.32
N GLY A 125 -15.58 11.81 -20.50
CA GLY A 125 -15.54 10.52 -19.80
C GLY A 125 -14.26 9.72 -20.07
N CYS A 126 -13.83 9.61 -21.33
CA CYS A 126 -12.61 8.89 -21.69
C CYS A 126 -11.35 9.56 -21.13
N PHE A 127 -11.24 10.88 -21.21
CA PHE A 127 -10.09 11.62 -20.65
C PHE A 127 -10.07 11.58 -19.13
N ALA A 128 -11.24 11.68 -18.47
CA ALA A 128 -11.35 11.54 -17.03
C ALA A 128 -10.97 10.13 -16.56
N LEU A 129 -11.41 9.07 -17.27
CA LEU A 129 -11.01 7.70 -16.99
C LEU A 129 -9.50 7.50 -17.16
N GLY A 130 -8.91 8.05 -18.23
CA GLY A 130 -7.46 8.04 -18.42
C GLY A 130 -6.72 8.77 -17.30
N ALA A 131 -7.25 9.93 -16.85
CA ALA A 131 -6.68 10.68 -15.75
C ALA A 131 -6.68 9.87 -14.45
N ILE A 132 -7.76 9.14 -14.13
CA ILE A 132 -7.80 8.24 -12.96
C ILE A 132 -6.73 7.15 -13.09
N ILE A 133 -6.67 6.45 -14.23
CA ILE A 133 -5.69 5.35 -14.47
C ILE A 133 -4.24 5.80 -14.27
N THR A 134 -3.92 7.01 -14.71
CA THR A 134 -2.57 7.58 -14.63
C THR A 134 -2.29 8.24 -13.27
N GLY A 135 -3.33 8.75 -12.61
CA GLY A 135 -3.28 9.30 -11.25
C GLY A 135 -3.00 8.23 -10.20
N ASP A 136 -3.45 6.99 -10.43
CA ASP A 136 -3.21 5.84 -9.54
C ASP A 136 -1.72 5.56 -9.31
N LEU A 137 -0.86 5.83 -10.31
CA LEU A 137 0.57 5.61 -10.13
C LEU A 137 1.20 6.69 -9.23
N LEU A 138 0.61 7.89 -9.16
CA LEU A 138 1.26 9.06 -8.56
C LEU A 138 1.39 9.00 -7.04
N TYR A 139 0.57 8.20 -6.34
CA TYR A 139 0.76 8.02 -4.90
C TYR A 139 1.86 7.01 -4.54
N TRP A 140 2.43 6.33 -5.55
CA TRP A 140 3.62 5.46 -5.47
C TRP A 140 3.58 4.45 -4.31
N ASP A 141 2.39 3.90 -4.05
CA ASP A 141 2.20 2.79 -3.11
C ASP A 141 2.20 1.45 -3.83
N GLN A 142 2.26 0.36 -3.06
CA GLN A 142 2.37 -0.99 -3.60
C GLN A 142 1.22 -1.36 -4.54
N ASN A 143 -0.03 -0.99 -4.23
CA ASN A 143 -1.18 -1.29 -5.10
C ASN A 143 -1.13 -0.49 -6.40
N GLY A 144 -0.85 0.82 -6.32
CA GLY A 144 -0.72 1.69 -7.49
C GLY A 144 0.39 1.24 -8.42
N TYR A 145 1.55 0.88 -7.86
CA TYR A 145 2.70 0.37 -8.60
C TYR A 145 2.38 -0.96 -9.29
N THR A 146 1.95 -1.99 -8.54
CA THR A 146 1.70 -3.32 -9.10
C THR A 146 0.56 -3.31 -10.12
N SER A 147 -0.55 -2.62 -9.82
CA SER A 147 -1.66 -2.51 -10.77
C SER A 147 -1.26 -1.79 -12.06
N THR A 148 -0.42 -0.75 -11.97
CA THR A 148 0.09 -0.05 -13.16
C THR A 148 1.05 -0.92 -13.95
N LYS A 149 1.94 -1.67 -13.29
CA LYS A 149 2.88 -2.59 -13.95
C LYS A 149 2.12 -3.61 -14.80
N VAL A 150 1.03 -4.17 -14.26
CA VAL A 150 0.12 -5.06 -15.01
C VAL A 150 -0.49 -4.33 -16.22
N ARG A 151 -1.07 -3.14 -16.02
CA ARG A 151 -1.69 -2.36 -17.11
C ARG A 151 -0.70 -2.01 -18.23
N THR A 152 0.51 -1.60 -17.90
CA THR A 152 1.53 -1.27 -18.89
C THR A 152 2.00 -2.52 -19.65
N SER A 153 2.05 -3.69 -18.99
CA SER A 153 2.46 -4.93 -19.65
C SER A 153 1.53 -5.34 -20.80
N PHE A 154 0.25 -4.93 -20.75
CA PHE A 154 -0.71 -5.15 -21.83
C PHE A 154 -0.37 -4.42 -23.11
N LEU A 155 0.47 -3.37 -23.08
CA LEU A 155 0.94 -2.71 -24.30
C LEU A 155 1.67 -3.68 -25.23
N ASN A 156 2.30 -4.74 -24.70
CA ASN A 156 2.93 -5.79 -25.48
C ASN A 156 1.96 -6.57 -26.39
N LEU A 157 0.66 -6.51 -26.10
CA LEU A 157 -0.37 -7.17 -26.91
C LEU A 157 -0.64 -6.40 -28.22
N LEU A 158 -0.22 -5.14 -28.34
CA LEU A 158 -0.44 -4.34 -29.54
C LEU A 158 0.58 -4.69 -30.64
N PRO A 159 0.14 -5.21 -31.79
CA PRO A 159 1.06 -5.60 -32.86
C PRO A 159 1.77 -4.37 -33.45
N GLY A 160 3.06 -4.53 -33.74
CA GLY A 160 3.91 -3.51 -34.39
C GLY A 160 4.40 -2.38 -33.49
N VAL A 161 3.56 -1.86 -32.59
CA VAL A 161 3.89 -0.66 -31.78
C VAL A 161 4.04 -0.94 -30.28
N GLY A 162 3.64 -2.13 -29.80
CA GLY A 162 3.53 -2.43 -28.37
C GLY A 162 4.81 -2.25 -27.57
N GLN A 163 5.93 -2.78 -28.08
CA GLN A 163 7.25 -2.66 -27.41
C GLN A 163 7.72 -1.20 -27.31
N SER A 164 7.52 -0.41 -28.37
CA SER A 164 7.86 1.02 -28.38
C SER A 164 7.03 1.80 -27.37
N LEU A 165 5.73 1.50 -27.26
CA LEU A 165 4.83 2.12 -26.28
C LEU A 165 5.18 1.72 -24.85
N LEU A 166 5.53 0.44 -24.61
CA LEU A 166 5.97 -0.02 -23.30
C LEU A 166 7.26 0.67 -22.89
N SER A 167 8.27 0.71 -23.76
CA SER A 167 9.53 1.42 -23.50
C SER A 167 9.31 2.91 -23.23
N LEU A 168 8.38 3.54 -23.95
CA LEU A 168 7.97 4.91 -23.68
C LEU A 168 7.28 5.06 -22.32
N ALA A 169 6.43 4.12 -21.92
CA ALA A 169 5.76 4.14 -20.63
C ALA A 169 6.76 3.90 -19.47
N THR A 170 7.64 2.90 -19.58
CA THR A 170 8.58 2.52 -18.50
C THR A 170 9.81 3.42 -18.42
N GLY A 171 10.10 4.23 -19.43
CA GLY A 171 11.38 4.96 -19.45
C GLY A 171 12.52 4.16 -20.10
N GLY A 172 12.23 3.03 -20.73
CA GLY A 172 13.22 2.08 -21.25
C GLY A 172 13.76 1.10 -20.20
N GLY A 173 13.28 1.19 -18.94
CA GLY A 173 13.63 0.26 -17.87
C GLY A 173 12.80 -1.03 -17.93
N ALA A 174 13.32 -2.08 -17.27
CA ALA A 174 12.63 -3.36 -17.10
C ALA A 174 11.43 -3.27 -16.13
N ASP A 175 11.47 -2.31 -15.20
CA ASP A 175 10.46 -2.02 -14.19
C ASP A 175 10.02 -0.56 -14.25
N LEU A 176 8.92 -0.23 -13.55
CA LEU A 176 8.50 1.15 -13.39
C LEU A 176 9.49 1.88 -12.49
N GLY A 177 10.01 3.01 -12.97
CA GLY A 177 11.03 3.78 -12.26
C GLY A 177 10.78 5.27 -12.31
N ASN A 178 11.82 6.04 -11.98
CA ASN A 178 11.73 7.50 -11.91
C ASN A 178 11.24 8.14 -13.23
N LEU A 179 11.74 7.66 -14.37
CA LEU A 179 11.33 8.15 -15.69
C LEU A 179 9.87 7.80 -16.02
N THR A 180 9.38 6.63 -15.57
CA THR A 180 7.95 6.28 -15.69
C THR A 180 7.12 7.32 -14.96
N LEU A 181 7.48 7.63 -13.72
CA LEU A 181 6.68 8.48 -12.86
C LEU A 181 6.60 9.93 -13.35
N THR A 182 7.70 10.50 -13.83
CA THR A 182 7.71 11.85 -14.42
C THR A 182 6.87 11.92 -15.69
N ARG A 183 6.91 10.88 -16.55
CA ARG A 183 6.08 10.80 -17.76
C ARG A 183 4.60 10.63 -17.43
N PHE A 184 4.26 9.77 -16.48
CA PHE A 184 2.87 9.59 -16.03
C PHE A 184 2.33 10.85 -15.37
N PHE A 185 3.14 11.59 -14.62
CA PHE A 185 2.76 12.89 -14.09
C PHE A 185 2.42 13.90 -15.20
N ALA A 186 3.29 14.03 -16.22
CA ALA A 186 3.06 14.90 -17.36
C ALA A 186 1.82 14.48 -18.18
N LEU A 187 1.61 13.17 -18.35
CA LEU A 187 0.44 12.59 -19.00
C LEU A 187 -0.85 12.90 -18.23
N HIS A 188 -0.83 12.71 -16.90
CA HIS A 188 -1.96 12.93 -16.01
C HIS A 188 -2.37 14.41 -15.97
N VAL A 189 -1.44 15.31 -15.64
CA VAL A 189 -1.75 16.73 -15.43
C VAL A 189 -1.88 17.47 -16.77
N GLY A 190 -0.88 17.32 -17.64
CA GLY A 190 -0.78 18.09 -18.88
C GLY A 190 -1.78 17.64 -19.92
N LEU A 191 -1.68 16.38 -20.35
CA LEU A 191 -2.49 15.87 -21.46
C LEU A 191 -3.92 15.53 -21.03
N LEU A 192 -4.07 14.71 -20.00
CA LEU A 192 -5.37 14.18 -19.60
C LEU A 192 -6.19 15.20 -18.79
N GLY A 193 -5.57 15.87 -17.82
CA GLY A 193 -6.18 16.97 -17.07
C GLY A 193 -6.53 18.15 -17.97
N GLY A 194 -5.55 18.67 -18.70
CA GLY A 194 -5.76 19.75 -19.68
C GLY A 194 -6.79 19.39 -20.76
N GLY A 195 -6.73 18.16 -21.28
CA GLY A 195 -7.69 17.65 -22.27
C GLY A 195 -9.12 17.53 -21.71
N THR A 196 -9.28 17.07 -20.46
CA THR A 196 -10.59 17.02 -19.78
C THR A 196 -11.19 18.42 -19.65
N ILE A 197 -10.39 19.43 -19.27
CA ILE A 197 -10.83 20.83 -19.19
C ILE A 197 -11.25 21.35 -20.56
N ALA A 198 -10.42 21.16 -21.59
CA ALA A 198 -10.72 21.61 -22.95
C ALA A 198 -12.01 20.97 -23.49
N LEU A 199 -12.20 19.67 -23.27
CA LEU A 199 -13.40 18.94 -23.68
C LEU A 199 -14.63 19.37 -22.89
N ALA A 200 -14.51 19.67 -21.59
CA ALA A 200 -15.62 20.20 -20.79
C ALA A 200 -16.05 21.60 -21.26
N LEU A 201 -15.10 22.46 -21.63
CA LEU A 201 -15.38 23.78 -22.22
C LEU A 201 -16.04 23.64 -23.60
N ALA A 202 -15.52 22.74 -24.44
CA ALA A 202 -16.13 22.44 -25.75
C ALA A 202 -17.55 21.89 -25.59
N HIS A 203 -17.77 20.96 -24.64
CA HIS A 203 -19.08 20.43 -24.30
C HIS A 203 -20.06 21.52 -23.87
N ALA A 204 -19.65 22.42 -22.98
CA ALA A 204 -20.47 23.54 -22.53
C ALA A 204 -20.84 24.48 -23.69
N TYR A 205 -19.88 24.80 -24.55
CA TYR A 205 -20.11 25.61 -25.75
C TYR A 205 -21.11 24.94 -26.72
N LEU A 206 -20.89 23.65 -27.02
CA LEU A 206 -21.75 22.88 -27.91
C LEU A 206 -23.16 22.71 -27.34
N THR A 207 -23.29 22.55 -26.03
CA THR A 207 -24.60 22.48 -25.35
C THR A 207 -25.36 23.80 -25.53
N ARG A 208 -24.70 24.94 -25.31
CA ARG A 208 -25.34 26.25 -25.54
C ARG A 208 -25.73 26.47 -27.00
N ARG A 209 -24.94 25.96 -27.95
CA ARG A 209 -25.28 26.01 -29.38
C ARG A 209 -26.52 25.17 -29.68
N ALA A 210 -26.58 23.93 -29.19
CA ALA A 210 -27.72 23.05 -29.41
C ALA A 210 -29.01 23.59 -28.76
N ASP A 211 -28.91 24.12 -27.53
CA ASP A 211 -30.02 24.76 -26.84
C ASP A 211 -30.63 25.93 -27.66
N ARG A 212 -29.79 26.76 -28.30
CA ARG A 212 -30.28 27.87 -29.15
C ARG A 212 -31.06 27.36 -30.35
N LEU A 213 -30.53 26.36 -31.07
CA LEU A 213 -31.17 25.77 -32.24
C LEU A 213 -32.52 25.13 -31.90
N GLU A 214 -32.61 24.47 -30.74
CA GLU A 214 -33.86 23.87 -30.26
C GLU A 214 -34.86 24.91 -29.72
N ALA A 215 -34.37 26.00 -29.12
CA ALA A 215 -35.21 27.08 -28.59
C ALA A 215 -35.85 27.93 -29.69
N GLU A 216 -35.28 27.98 -30.89
CA GLU A 216 -35.88 28.63 -32.07
C GLU A 216 -37.15 27.91 -32.56
N GLY A 217 -37.27 26.61 -32.29
CA GLY A 217 -38.38 25.77 -32.77
C GLY A 217 -39.38 25.29 -31.70
N ALA A 218 -39.18 25.64 -30.42
CA ALA A 218 -39.98 25.10 -29.31
C ALA A 218 -40.13 26.07 -28.14
N ALA A 219 -41.10 25.79 -27.26
CA ALA A 219 -41.24 26.51 -26.00
C ALA A 219 -39.94 26.43 -25.18
N SER A 220 -39.43 27.57 -24.72
CA SER A 220 -38.18 27.69 -23.98
C SER A 220 -38.30 28.64 -22.80
N GLU A 221 -37.59 28.32 -21.71
CA GLU A 221 -37.52 29.15 -20.52
C GLU A 221 -36.11 29.75 -20.33
N PRO A 222 -35.98 30.91 -19.67
CA PRO A 222 -34.67 31.45 -19.29
C PRO A 222 -33.89 30.45 -18.41
N TRP A 223 -32.61 30.24 -18.71
CA TRP A 223 -31.75 29.41 -17.86
C TRP A 223 -31.56 30.03 -16.48
N TRP A 224 -31.32 31.35 -16.44
CA TRP A 224 -31.29 32.14 -15.22
C TRP A 224 -32.66 32.80 -14.98
N PRO A 225 -33.27 32.67 -13.79
CA PRO A 225 -32.80 31.92 -12.61
C PRO A 225 -33.25 30.44 -12.60
N ASN A 226 -34.17 30.03 -13.48
CA ASN A 226 -34.94 28.79 -13.34
C ASN A 226 -34.07 27.52 -13.28
N GLN A 227 -33.36 27.18 -14.36
CA GLN A 227 -32.52 25.98 -14.40
C GLN A 227 -31.24 26.17 -13.55
N ALA A 228 -30.73 27.40 -13.46
CA ALA A 228 -29.53 27.73 -12.70
C ALA A 228 -29.63 27.32 -11.23
N TRP A 229 -30.75 27.60 -10.56
CA TRP A 229 -30.95 27.22 -9.16
C TRP A 229 -30.97 25.72 -8.95
N ILE A 230 -31.70 24.97 -9.79
CA ILE A 230 -31.76 23.50 -9.68
C ILE A 230 -30.36 22.90 -9.90
N SER A 231 -29.63 23.39 -10.89
CA SER A 231 -28.25 22.97 -11.14
C SER A 231 -27.30 23.33 -9.99
N ALA A 232 -27.47 24.50 -9.36
CA ALA A 232 -26.68 24.88 -8.19
C ALA A 232 -26.93 23.94 -7.00
N VAL A 233 -28.20 23.56 -6.75
CA VAL A 233 -28.53 22.56 -5.73
C VAL A 233 -27.91 21.21 -6.07
N ALA A 234 -27.93 20.78 -7.34
CA ALA A 234 -27.28 19.55 -7.77
C ALA A 234 -25.75 19.58 -7.55
N CYS A 235 -25.08 20.71 -7.81
CA CYS A 235 -23.65 20.88 -7.51
C CYS A 235 -23.36 20.85 -6.00
N LEU A 236 -24.26 21.40 -5.17
CA LEU A 236 -24.15 21.29 -3.72
C LEU A 236 -24.31 19.84 -3.24
N VAL A 237 -25.25 19.08 -3.80
CA VAL A 237 -25.40 17.65 -3.51
C VAL A 237 -24.15 16.88 -3.93
N PHE A 238 -23.59 17.17 -5.11
CA PHE A 238 -22.31 16.61 -5.54
C PHE A 238 -21.21 16.86 -4.50
N MET A 239 -21.05 18.10 -4.03
CA MET A 239 -20.06 18.41 -3.01
C MET A 239 -20.35 17.71 -1.69
N ALA A 240 -21.62 17.63 -1.27
CA ALA A 240 -22.00 16.94 -0.04
C ALA A 240 -21.64 15.44 -0.09
N VAL A 241 -21.83 14.78 -1.24
CA VAL A 241 -21.39 13.39 -1.44
C VAL A 241 -19.87 13.27 -1.36
N VAL A 242 -19.13 14.17 -2.03
CA VAL A 242 -17.66 14.19 -1.98
C VAL A 242 -17.15 14.40 -0.54
N PHE A 243 -17.75 15.31 0.22
CA PHE A 243 -17.39 15.53 1.63
C PHE A 243 -17.75 14.33 2.51
N ALA A 244 -18.92 13.73 2.33
CA ALA A 244 -19.32 12.53 3.06
C ALA A 244 -18.34 11.36 2.83
N LEU A 245 -17.94 11.14 1.57
CA LEU A 245 -16.91 10.15 1.22
C LEU A 245 -15.54 10.52 1.80
N SER A 246 -15.19 11.80 1.84
CA SER A 246 -13.92 12.29 2.40
C SER A 246 -13.82 12.05 3.90
N LEU A 247 -14.95 12.04 4.62
CA LEU A 247 -15.01 11.85 6.06
C LEU A 247 -15.20 10.39 6.49
N ARG A 248 -15.40 9.45 5.54
CA ARG A 248 -15.71 8.04 5.85
C ARG A 248 -14.66 7.33 6.70
N HIS A 249 -13.39 7.74 6.59
CA HIS A 249 -12.25 7.18 7.31
C HIS A 249 -11.84 8.03 8.53
N GLY A 250 -12.70 8.97 8.93
CA GLY A 250 -12.44 9.90 10.03
C GLY A 250 -11.69 11.17 9.61
N ALA A 251 -11.84 12.21 10.42
CA ALA A 251 -11.12 13.48 10.28
C ALA A 251 -9.85 13.55 11.15
N THR A 252 -9.62 12.54 12.00
CA THR A 252 -8.55 12.45 12.99
C THR A 252 -8.00 11.03 13.07
N GLY A 253 -6.82 10.86 13.66
CA GLY A 253 -6.21 9.55 13.88
C GLY A 253 -5.49 8.95 12.67
N PRO A 254 -5.01 7.69 12.79
CA PRO A 254 -4.07 7.08 11.85
C PRO A 254 -4.69 6.76 10.48
N HIS A 255 -6.02 6.69 10.41
CA HIS A 255 -6.77 6.43 9.17
C HIS A 255 -7.28 7.70 8.48
N ARG A 256 -6.96 8.90 9.00
CA ARG A 256 -7.42 10.18 8.45
C ARG A 256 -7.09 10.32 6.96
N GLY A 257 -8.10 10.71 6.18
CA GLY A 257 -7.96 11.00 4.75
C GLY A 257 -8.15 9.78 3.85
N VAL A 258 -7.45 9.76 2.71
CA VAL A 258 -7.52 8.65 1.75
C VAL A 258 -6.53 7.57 2.18
N PHE A 259 -6.88 6.30 1.98
CA PHE A 259 -5.93 5.22 2.16
C PHE A 259 -4.66 5.49 1.32
N HIS A 260 -3.50 5.23 1.90
CA HIS A 260 -2.20 5.39 1.26
C HIS A 260 -1.37 4.21 1.73
N GLY A 261 -1.12 3.26 0.82
CA GLY A 261 -0.45 2.01 1.13
C GLY A 261 1.02 2.19 1.48
N SER A 262 1.71 1.08 1.68
CA SER A 262 3.15 1.07 1.88
C SER A 262 3.89 1.55 0.62
N PRO A 263 5.08 2.18 0.74
CA PRO A 263 5.88 2.59 -0.40
C PRO A 263 6.12 1.42 -1.35
N ALA A 264 5.99 1.68 -2.65
CA ALA A 264 6.21 0.65 -3.65
C ALA A 264 7.60 0.01 -3.54
N ASP A 265 7.65 -1.31 -3.39
CA ASP A 265 8.87 -2.12 -3.45
C ASP A 265 8.90 -2.90 -4.78
N PRO A 266 9.76 -2.51 -5.75
CA PRO A 266 9.89 -3.23 -7.02
C PRO A 266 10.31 -4.69 -6.86
N ALA A 267 10.96 -5.04 -5.75
CA ALA A 267 11.38 -6.41 -5.46
C ALA A 267 10.23 -7.29 -4.91
N GLY A 268 9.15 -6.68 -4.42
CA GLY A 268 7.98 -7.38 -3.89
C GLY A 268 6.88 -7.56 -4.94
N SER A 269 6.18 -8.70 -4.88
CA SER A 269 4.90 -8.89 -5.59
C SER A 269 3.72 -8.58 -4.66
N PHE A 270 2.64 -8.02 -5.23
CA PHE A 270 1.38 -7.81 -4.52
C PHE A 270 0.22 -8.30 -5.39
N ASP A 271 0.00 -9.62 -5.39
CA ASP A 271 -0.98 -10.28 -6.26
C ASP A 271 -2.44 -9.92 -5.92
N ALA A 272 -2.66 -9.38 -4.72
CA ALA A 272 -3.93 -8.82 -4.28
C ALA A 272 -4.23 -7.43 -4.88
N ALA A 273 -3.32 -6.85 -5.67
CA ALA A 273 -3.53 -5.57 -6.31
C ALA A 273 -4.81 -5.59 -7.19
N ARG A 274 -5.60 -4.52 -7.10
CA ARG A 274 -6.82 -4.32 -7.90
C ARG A 274 -6.83 -2.93 -8.50
N PRO A 275 -7.32 -2.76 -9.75
CA PRO A 275 -7.58 -1.44 -10.30
C PRO A 275 -8.78 -0.80 -9.61
N GLU A 276 -9.00 0.49 -9.87
CA GLU A 276 -10.17 1.20 -9.38
C GLU A 276 -11.50 0.58 -9.86
N TRP A 277 -12.57 0.79 -9.08
CA TRP A 277 -13.88 0.13 -9.24
C TRP A 277 -14.46 0.17 -10.66
N MET A 278 -14.10 1.20 -11.42
CA MET A 278 -14.56 1.48 -12.77
C MET A 278 -13.96 0.51 -13.80
N LEU A 279 -12.84 -0.13 -13.45
CA LEU A 279 -12.09 -1.06 -14.27
C LEU A 279 -12.13 -2.49 -13.74
N VAL A 280 -12.65 -2.71 -12.52
CA VAL A 280 -12.77 -4.04 -11.91
C VAL A 280 -13.55 -5.00 -12.81
N GLY A 281 -14.63 -4.55 -13.45
CA GLY A 281 -15.39 -5.38 -14.39
C GLY A 281 -14.57 -5.82 -15.62
N VAL A 282 -13.72 -4.94 -16.16
CA VAL A 282 -12.84 -5.28 -17.30
C VAL A 282 -11.68 -6.18 -16.85
N TYR A 283 -11.15 -5.94 -15.65
CA TYR A 283 -10.18 -6.82 -15.01
C TYR A 283 -10.76 -8.23 -14.81
N GLU A 284 -12.00 -8.35 -14.35
CA GLU A 284 -12.65 -9.65 -14.22
C GLU A 284 -12.87 -10.30 -15.58
N LEU A 285 -13.31 -9.52 -16.58
CA LEU A 285 -13.48 -9.99 -17.94
C LEU A 285 -12.19 -10.63 -18.48
N SER A 286 -11.01 -10.06 -18.20
CA SER A 286 -9.75 -10.60 -18.72
C SER A 286 -9.40 -11.99 -18.20
N HIS A 287 -9.93 -12.40 -17.04
CA HIS A 287 -9.68 -13.74 -16.48
C HIS A 287 -10.46 -14.85 -17.20
N PHE A 288 -11.49 -14.51 -17.99
CA PHE A 288 -12.22 -15.48 -18.80
C PHE A 288 -11.51 -15.80 -20.12
N PHE A 289 -10.39 -15.14 -20.43
CA PHE A 289 -9.63 -15.36 -21.66
C PHE A 289 -8.27 -15.99 -21.34
N PRO A 290 -7.79 -16.94 -22.17
CA PRO A 290 -6.43 -17.44 -22.05
C PRO A 290 -5.41 -16.33 -22.36
N PRO A 291 -4.16 -16.43 -21.86
CA PRO A 291 -3.14 -15.39 -22.06
C PRO A 291 -2.91 -14.98 -23.53
N SER A 292 -3.04 -15.91 -24.47
CA SER A 292 -2.90 -15.68 -25.92
C SER A 292 -3.99 -14.78 -26.53
N LEU A 293 -5.15 -14.69 -25.88
CA LEU A 293 -6.29 -13.89 -26.32
C LEU A 293 -6.55 -12.68 -25.42
N SER A 294 -5.62 -12.32 -24.55
CA SER A 294 -5.74 -11.17 -23.63
C SER A 294 -6.03 -9.84 -24.36
N ILE A 295 -5.64 -9.71 -25.64
CA ILE A 295 -5.95 -8.53 -26.45
C ILE A 295 -7.45 -8.28 -26.60
N VAL A 296 -8.27 -9.35 -26.59
CA VAL A 296 -9.71 -9.28 -26.79
C VAL A 296 -10.41 -8.51 -25.66
N PRO A 297 -10.33 -8.94 -24.38
CA PRO A 297 -10.99 -8.23 -23.28
C PRO A 297 -10.37 -6.86 -22.99
N ILE A 298 -9.09 -6.65 -23.31
CA ILE A 298 -8.36 -5.43 -22.92
C ILE A 298 -8.50 -4.30 -23.96
N PHE A 299 -8.44 -4.62 -25.26
CA PHE A 299 -8.47 -3.61 -26.33
C PHE A 299 -9.69 -3.74 -27.23
N ILE A 300 -10.03 -4.96 -27.67
CA ILE A 300 -11.10 -5.15 -28.66
C ILE A 300 -12.47 -4.87 -28.05
N VAL A 301 -12.77 -5.42 -26.87
CA VAL A 301 -14.07 -5.21 -26.21
C VAL A 301 -14.28 -3.74 -25.83
N PRO A 302 -13.37 -3.05 -25.12
CA PRO A 302 -13.53 -1.62 -24.85
C PRO A 302 -13.58 -0.77 -26.12
N GLY A 303 -12.79 -1.11 -27.15
CA GLY A 303 -12.83 -0.45 -28.45
C GLY A 303 -14.17 -0.61 -29.17
N ALA A 304 -14.75 -1.81 -29.13
CA ALA A 304 -16.07 -2.10 -29.69
C ALA A 304 -17.19 -1.38 -28.93
N VAL A 305 -17.10 -1.32 -27.59
CA VAL A 305 -18.02 -0.54 -26.76
C VAL A 305 -17.94 0.94 -27.13
N LEU A 306 -16.73 1.51 -27.20
CA LEU A 306 -16.55 2.91 -27.60
C LEU A 306 -17.10 3.16 -29.01
N ALA A 307 -16.82 2.27 -29.97
CA ALA A 307 -17.35 2.35 -31.33
C ALA A 307 -18.89 2.30 -31.35
N PHE A 308 -19.50 1.44 -30.53
CA PHE A 308 -20.96 1.40 -30.38
C PHE A 308 -21.52 2.74 -29.92
N PHE A 309 -20.93 3.35 -28.88
CA PHE A 309 -21.32 4.68 -28.41
C PHE A 309 -21.10 5.75 -29.49
N LEU A 310 -19.94 5.79 -30.16
CA LEU A 310 -19.68 6.74 -31.23
C LEU A 310 -20.70 6.63 -32.36
N LEU A 311 -21.09 5.41 -32.74
CA LEU A 311 -22.03 5.13 -33.82
C LEU A 311 -23.51 5.35 -33.46
N MET A 312 -23.83 5.59 -32.18
CA MET A 312 -25.22 5.73 -31.70
C MET A 312 -26.08 6.74 -32.46
N PRO A 313 -25.59 7.94 -32.86
CA PRO A 313 -26.40 8.88 -33.62
C PRO A 313 -26.92 8.30 -34.92
N TRP A 314 -26.08 7.56 -35.66
CA TRP A 314 -26.46 6.92 -36.91
C TRP A 314 -27.31 5.68 -36.72
N ILE A 315 -27.02 4.86 -35.71
CA ILE A 315 -27.87 3.71 -35.36
C ILE A 315 -29.27 4.21 -35.01
N GLY A 316 -29.36 5.23 -34.15
CA GLY A 316 -30.60 5.81 -33.70
C GLY A 316 -31.40 6.52 -34.78
N ALA A 317 -30.81 6.87 -35.92
CA ALA A 317 -31.52 7.44 -37.06
C ALA A 317 -32.37 6.40 -37.82
N ARG A 318 -32.08 5.10 -37.65
CA ARG A 318 -32.80 4.01 -38.33
C ARG A 318 -34.06 3.57 -37.56
N PRO A 319 -35.07 2.97 -38.24
CA PRO A 319 -36.21 2.34 -37.56
C PRO A 319 -35.74 1.29 -36.55
N GLY A 320 -36.28 1.34 -35.32
CA GLY A 320 -35.86 0.46 -34.22
C GLY A 320 -34.51 0.79 -33.56
N GLY A 321 -33.69 1.67 -34.15
CA GLY A 321 -32.35 2.01 -33.65
C GLY A 321 -32.30 2.61 -32.25
N ARG A 322 -33.36 3.32 -31.83
CA ARG A 322 -33.48 3.82 -30.44
C ARG A 322 -33.55 2.66 -29.44
N VAL A 323 -34.31 1.61 -29.76
CA VAL A 323 -34.45 0.44 -28.89
C VAL A 323 -33.12 -0.30 -28.81
N VAL A 324 -32.42 -0.44 -29.94
CA VAL A 324 -31.07 -1.02 -29.99
C VAL A 324 -30.10 -0.25 -29.10
N ASN A 325 -30.06 1.09 -29.20
CA ASN A 325 -29.17 1.89 -28.36
C ASN A 325 -29.50 1.74 -26.87
N ILE A 326 -30.77 1.82 -26.48
CA ILE A 326 -31.20 1.70 -25.08
C ILE A 326 -30.90 0.29 -24.55
N ALA A 327 -31.35 -0.75 -25.24
CA ALA A 327 -31.16 -2.14 -24.81
C ALA A 327 -29.66 -2.51 -24.78
N GLY A 328 -28.89 -2.06 -25.77
CA GLY A 328 -27.44 -2.25 -25.81
C GLY A 328 -26.73 -1.57 -24.65
N THR A 329 -27.04 -0.30 -24.35
CA THR A 329 -26.45 0.41 -23.20
C THR A 329 -26.83 -0.22 -21.87
N LEU A 330 -28.10 -0.58 -21.66
CA LEU A 330 -28.54 -1.23 -20.43
C LEU A 330 -27.94 -2.64 -20.27
N GLY A 331 -27.83 -3.40 -21.36
CA GLY A 331 -27.16 -4.71 -21.37
C GLY A 331 -25.67 -4.59 -21.03
N LEU A 332 -24.95 -3.65 -21.64
CA LEU A 332 -23.55 -3.37 -21.32
C LEU A 332 -23.37 -2.96 -19.85
N LEU A 333 -24.24 -2.09 -19.34
CA LEU A 333 -24.22 -1.69 -17.94
C LEU A 333 -24.46 -2.88 -17.00
N ALA A 334 -25.43 -3.74 -17.30
CA ALA A 334 -25.70 -4.95 -16.53
C ALA A 334 -24.51 -5.93 -16.56
N ILE A 335 -23.84 -6.09 -17.69
CA ILE A 335 -22.63 -6.93 -17.82
C ILE A 335 -21.49 -6.36 -16.96
N VAL A 336 -21.19 -5.07 -17.08
CA VAL A 336 -20.09 -4.44 -16.31
C VAL A 336 -20.38 -4.49 -14.82
N ILE A 337 -21.60 -4.18 -14.39
CA ILE A 337 -22.02 -4.29 -12.97
C ILE A 337 -21.91 -5.75 -12.50
N GLY A 338 -22.44 -6.70 -13.27
CA GLY A 338 -22.38 -8.13 -12.93
C GLY A 338 -20.95 -8.64 -12.75
N LEU A 339 -20.06 -8.31 -13.68
CA LEU A 339 -18.63 -8.66 -13.59
C LEU A 339 -17.94 -7.98 -12.40
N THR A 340 -18.27 -6.72 -12.13
CA THR A 340 -17.72 -5.97 -10.99
C THR A 340 -18.16 -6.60 -9.66
N CYS A 341 -19.45 -6.88 -9.50
CA CYS A 341 -19.98 -7.56 -8.33
C CYS A 341 -19.40 -8.97 -8.16
N PHE A 342 -19.24 -9.72 -9.25
CA PHE A 342 -18.63 -11.04 -9.24
C PHE A 342 -17.16 -10.99 -8.78
N SER A 343 -16.39 -10.02 -9.27
CA SER A 343 -14.99 -9.82 -8.85
C SER A 343 -14.89 -9.49 -7.36
N TYR A 344 -15.73 -8.56 -6.87
CA TYR A 344 -15.77 -8.23 -5.44
C TYR A 344 -16.19 -9.41 -4.56
N TYR A 345 -17.15 -10.22 -5.01
CA TYR A 345 -17.54 -11.42 -4.30
C TYR A 345 -16.39 -12.43 -4.23
N LYS A 346 -15.72 -12.69 -5.36
CA LYS A 346 -14.55 -13.58 -5.45
C LYS A 346 -13.43 -13.13 -4.52
N ASP A 347 -13.14 -11.84 -4.49
CA ASP A 347 -12.12 -11.25 -3.62
C ASP A 347 -12.51 -11.34 -2.14
N ALA A 348 -13.79 -11.13 -1.80
CA ALA A 348 -14.30 -11.21 -0.43
C ALA A 348 -14.18 -12.61 0.17
N VAL A 349 -14.37 -13.67 -0.64
CA VAL A 349 -14.26 -15.07 -0.18
C VAL A 349 -12.85 -15.65 -0.28
N ASN A 350 -11.91 -14.95 -0.95
CA ASN A 350 -10.54 -15.41 -1.14
C ASN A 350 -9.67 -15.06 0.09
N GLU A 351 -9.43 -16.04 0.95
CA GLU A 351 -8.64 -15.85 2.17
C GLU A 351 -7.19 -15.36 1.91
N PRO A 352 -6.41 -15.94 0.96
CA PRO A 352 -5.11 -15.38 0.58
C PRO A 352 -5.16 -13.90 0.18
N HIS A 353 -6.18 -13.49 -0.57
CA HIS A 353 -6.36 -12.09 -0.97
C HIS A 353 -6.61 -11.18 0.24
N GLN A 354 -7.48 -11.60 1.17
CA GLN A 354 -7.76 -10.84 2.40
C GLN A 354 -6.50 -10.72 3.28
N LYS A 355 -5.73 -11.80 3.42
CA LYS A 355 -4.46 -11.81 4.16
C LYS A 355 -3.43 -10.86 3.54
N ALA A 356 -3.32 -10.83 2.22
CA ALA A 356 -2.41 -9.92 1.52
C ALA A 356 -2.79 -8.45 1.74
N TRP A 357 -4.08 -8.10 1.68
CA TRP A 357 -4.53 -6.73 2.00
C TRP A 357 -4.37 -6.37 3.48
N ALA A 358 -4.56 -7.32 4.39
CA ALA A 358 -4.31 -7.10 5.82
C ALA A 358 -2.82 -6.82 6.07
N ALA A 359 -1.92 -7.61 5.48
CA ALA A 359 -0.47 -7.40 5.57
C ALA A 359 -0.05 -6.05 4.97
N GLU A 360 -0.60 -5.67 3.81
CA GLU A 360 -0.33 -4.38 3.19
C GLU A 360 -0.79 -3.20 4.07
N ARG A 361 -1.95 -3.34 4.73
CA ARG A 361 -2.43 -2.33 5.70
C ARG A 361 -1.52 -2.25 6.93
N GLU A 362 -1.02 -3.38 7.44
CA GLU A 362 -0.06 -3.40 8.55
C GLU A 362 1.24 -2.70 8.16
N LEU A 363 1.78 -2.97 6.96
CA LEU A 363 2.97 -2.29 6.44
C LEU A 363 2.74 -0.79 6.24
N ALA A 364 1.57 -0.40 5.72
CA ALA A 364 1.19 0.99 5.53
C ALA A 364 1.07 1.76 6.87
N LEU A 365 0.59 1.11 7.93
CA LEU A 365 0.59 1.69 9.28
C LEU A 365 2.02 1.75 9.85
N ARG A 366 2.79 0.68 9.66
CA ARG A 366 4.16 0.58 10.18
C ARG A 366 5.07 1.67 9.63
N VAL A 367 5.05 1.90 8.31
CA VAL A 367 5.87 2.95 7.68
C VAL A 367 5.50 4.34 8.17
N ARG A 368 4.20 4.61 8.44
CA ARG A 368 3.75 5.89 8.99
C ARG A 368 4.28 6.09 10.41
N GLN A 369 4.16 5.09 11.28
CA GLN A 369 4.71 5.13 12.64
C GLN A 369 6.23 5.39 12.62
N LEU A 370 6.95 4.72 11.72
CA LEU A 370 8.39 4.94 11.55
C LEU A 370 8.70 6.35 11.03
N ALA A 371 7.93 6.85 10.07
CA ALA A 371 8.08 8.19 9.51
C ALA A 371 7.77 9.30 10.53
N GLU A 372 6.77 9.10 11.40
CA GLU A 372 6.45 10.03 12.50
C GLU A 372 7.56 10.03 13.56
N ALA A 373 8.09 8.86 13.90
CA ALA A 373 9.09 8.74 14.96
C ALA A 373 10.52 9.13 14.53
N LYS A 374 10.91 8.79 13.30
CA LYS A 374 12.31 8.94 12.81
C LYS A 374 12.46 9.97 11.69
N GLY A 375 11.36 10.45 11.12
CA GLY A 375 11.37 11.18 9.85
C GLY A 375 11.61 10.25 8.66
N ILE A 376 11.42 10.77 7.44
CA ILE A 376 11.70 10.02 6.21
C ILE A 376 13.12 10.37 5.74
N PRO A 377 14.01 9.38 5.53
CA PRO A 377 15.36 9.64 5.08
C PRO A 377 15.40 10.11 3.61
N PRO A 378 16.48 10.78 3.16
CA PRO A 378 16.64 11.20 1.76
C PRO A 378 16.62 10.04 0.74
N SER A 379 16.89 8.81 1.18
CA SER A 379 16.81 7.60 0.36
C SER A 379 15.38 7.13 0.07
N GLY A 380 14.38 7.72 0.74
CA GLY A 380 12.95 7.44 0.59
C GLY A 380 12.35 6.62 1.73
N ALA A 381 11.01 6.61 1.80
CA ALA A 381 10.24 5.95 2.84
C ALA A 381 10.34 4.42 2.79
N LEU A 382 10.64 3.84 1.63
CA LEU A 382 10.87 2.39 1.52
C LEU A 382 12.05 1.95 2.39
N THR A 383 13.07 2.81 2.56
CA THR A 383 14.20 2.53 3.45
C THR A 383 13.74 2.29 4.89
N LEU A 384 12.71 2.99 5.37
CA LEU A 384 12.18 2.78 6.72
C LEU A 384 11.72 1.33 6.93
N LEU A 385 11.08 0.72 5.92
CA LEU A 385 10.65 -0.68 5.99
C LEU A 385 11.79 -1.67 5.76
N ARG A 386 12.80 -1.30 4.95
CA ARG A 386 14.00 -2.13 4.71
C ARG A 386 14.97 -2.13 5.89
N GLU A 387 14.91 -1.12 6.75
CA GLU A 387 15.75 -0.98 7.93
C GLU A 387 15.02 -1.30 9.24
N ASP A 388 13.76 -1.74 9.17
CA ASP A 388 12.98 -2.08 10.34
C ASP A 388 13.15 -3.57 10.72
N PRO A 389 13.76 -3.89 11.88
CA PRO A 389 13.94 -5.27 12.32
C PRO A 389 12.62 -6.04 12.43
N LYS A 390 11.52 -5.35 12.80
CA LYS A 390 10.19 -5.97 12.93
C LYS A 390 9.63 -6.47 11.61
N VAL A 391 9.95 -5.80 10.50
CA VAL A 391 9.50 -6.17 9.14
C VAL A 391 10.49 -7.13 8.48
N GLN A 392 11.79 -6.87 8.55
CA GLN A 392 12.79 -7.66 7.84
C GLN A 392 13.23 -8.92 8.60
N GLY A 393 13.29 -8.87 9.92
CA GLY A 393 13.76 -9.99 10.75
C GLY A 393 13.01 -11.30 10.49
N PRO A 394 11.66 -11.34 10.54
CA PRO A 394 10.88 -12.53 10.21
C PRO A 394 11.14 -13.05 8.78
N ARG A 395 11.30 -12.13 7.80
CA ARG A 395 11.55 -12.49 6.40
C ARG A 395 12.91 -13.14 6.23
N LEU A 396 13.96 -12.50 6.78
CA LEU A 396 15.33 -13.01 6.75
C LEU A 396 15.43 -14.35 7.49
N PHE A 397 14.78 -14.48 8.64
CA PHE A 397 14.79 -15.72 9.41
C PHE A 397 14.11 -16.86 8.65
N ALA A 398 12.93 -16.61 8.08
CA ALA A 398 12.22 -17.59 7.26
C ALA A 398 13.04 -18.05 6.04
N GLN A 399 13.76 -17.13 5.40
CA GLN A 399 14.55 -17.42 4.20
C GLN A 399 15.85 -18.16 4.49
N HIS A 400 16.51 -17.85 5.62
CA HIS A 400 17.90 -18.25 5.84
C HIS A 400 18.13 -19.13 7.07
N CYS A 401 17.24 -19.09 8.07
CA CYS A 401 17.43 -19.76 9.36
C CYS A 401 16.38 -20.85 9.63
N ALA A 402 15.16 -20.70 9.09
CA ALA A 402 14.04 -21.61 9.31
C ALA A 402 14.18 -22.98 8.62
N SER A 403 15.30 -23.24 7.93
CA SER A 403 15.64 -24.61 7.51
C SER A 403 16.10 -25.49 8.68
N CYS A 404 16.64 -24.87 9.75
CA CYS A 404 17.20 -25.58 10.90
C CYS A 404 16.53 -25.20 12.22
N HIS A 405 16.21 -23.90 12.39
CA HIS A 405 15.69 -23.35 13.63
C HIS A 405 14.16 -23.20 13.59
N ASN A 406 13.52 -23.48 14.71
CA ASN A 406 12.15 -23.02 14.96
C ASN A 406 12.19 -21.61 15.59
N TYR A 407 11.12 -20.85 15.34
CA TYR A 407 10.75 -19.64 16.05
C TYR A 407 9.28 -19.76 16.46
N SER A 408 9.04 -20.32 17.65
CA SER A 408 7.71 -20.69 18.14
C SER A 408 6.99 -19.55 18.87
N ALA A 409 6.81 -18.41 18.20
CA ALA A 409 6.09 -17.27 18.78
C ALA A 409 4.59 -17.56 19.04
N PRO A 410 4.04 -17.18 20.20
CA PRO A 410 2.68 -17.54 20.61
C PRO A 410 1.57 -16.72 19.92
N ASP A 411 1.90 -15.67 19.19
CA ASP A 411 0.98 -14.70 18.58
C ASP A 411 0.55 -15.06 17.15
N GLY A 412 0.69 -16.33 16.76
CA GLY A 412 0.40 -16.79 15.40
C GLY A 412 1.46 -16.38 14.37
N LYS A 413 2.59 -15.80 14.80
CA LYS A 413 3.75 -15.46 13.94
C LYS A 413 4.87 -16.50 14.01
N ALA A 414 4.51 -17.75 14.35
CA ALA A 414 5.47 -18.83 14.41
C ALA A 414 6.09 -19.09 13.02
N ILE A 415 7.41 -19.25 12.99
CA ILE A 415 8.17 -19.63 11.79
C ILE A 415 8.86 -20.94 12.12
N LEU A 416 8.35 -22.04 11.57
CA LEU A 416 8.77 -23.38 11.95
C LEU A 416 9.55 -24.03 10.80
N ALA A 417 10.60 -24.76 11.16
CA ALA A 417 11.32 -25.61 10.25
C ALA A 417 10.48 -26.85 9.93
N GLU A 418 10.53 -27.31 8.68
CA GLU A 418 9.90 -28.59 8.27
C GLU A 418 10.46 -29.76 9.10
N LYS A 419 11.78 -29.73 9.35
CA LYS A 419 12.46 -30.62 10.29
C LYS A 419 13.52 -29.85 11.05
N SER A 420 13.17 -29.39 12.25
CA SER A 420 14.13 -28.71 13.14
C SER A 420 15.34 -29.59 13.42
N SER A 421 16.52 -29.01 13.25
CA SER A 421 17.81 -29.65 13.52
C SER A 421 18.75 -28.79 14.38
N ALA A 422 18.24 -27.66 14.87
CA ALA A 422 18.96 -26.70 15.69
C ALA A 422 18.04 -26.12 16.79
N PRO A 423 18.59 -25.47 17.83
CA PRO A 423 17.82 -24.97 18.96
C PRO A 423 16.69 -24.00 18.58
N GLU A 424 15.69 -23.91 19.45
CA GLU A 424 14.61 -22.92 19.36
C GLU A 424 15.15 -21.50 19.54
N MET A 425 14.68 -20.57 18.72
CA MET A 425 15.16 -19.18 18.70
C MET A 425 14.19 -18.19 19.35
N HIS A 426 12.93 -18.57 19.57
CA HIS A 426 11.97 -17.75 20.29
C HIS A 426 12.39 -17.60 21.77
N GLY A 427 12.58 -16.35 22.19
CA GLY A 427 13.04 -16.03 23.53
C GLY A 427 14.52 -16.36 23.79
N PHE A 428 15.33 -16.53 22.73
CA PHE A 428 16.78 -16.74 22.86
C PHE A 428 17.42 -15.75 23.85
N ALA A 429 18.31 -16.27 24.71
CA ALA A 429 19.00 -15.52 25.76
C ALA A 429 18.12 -14.88 26.87
N THR A 430 16.80 -15.08 26.86
CA THR A 430 15.96 -14.74 28.03
C THR A 430 16.26 -15.69 29.19
N ARG A 431 16.00 -15.25 30.42
CA ARG A 431 16.19 -16.10 31.62
C ARG A 431 15.53 -17.46 31.49
N LYS A 432 14.29 -17.51 30.99
CA LYS A 432 13.54 -18.76 30.74
C LYS A 432 14.28 -19.69 29.78
N TRP A 433 14.81 -19.15 28.69
CA TRP A 433 15.52 -19.93 27.69
C TRP A 433 16.86 -20.42 28.25
N VAL A 434 17.62 -19.57 28.96
CA VAL A 434 18.89 -19.97 29.57
C VAL A 434 18.70 -21.03 30.67
N SER A 435 17.68 -20.89 31.53
CA SER A 435 17.37 -21.89 32.56
C SER A 435 17.12 -23.28 31.98
N GLY A 436 16.56 -23.37 30.76
CA GLY A 436 16.37 -24.65 30.09
C GLY A 436 17.65 -25.37 29.71
N PHE A 437 18.81 -24.70 29.60
CA PHE A 437 20.10 -25.39 29.45
C PHE A 437 20.49 -26.17 30.70
N PHE A 438 20.01 -25.77 31.86
CA PHE A 438 20.45 -26.32 33.13
C PHE A 438 19.60 -27.47 33.64
N HIS A 439 18.65 -27.99 32.86
CA HIS A 439 17.91 -29.20 33.22
C HIS A 439 18.14 -30.34 32.21
N VAL A 440 18.35 -31.55 32.73
CA VAL A 440 18.70 -32.74 31.94
C VAL A 440 17.67 -33.04 30.84
N LYS A 441 16.38 -32.90 31.15
CA LYS A 441 15.28 -33.21 30.21
C LYS A 441 15.20 -32.19 29.07
N THR A 442 15.45 -30.91 29.34
CA THR A 442 15.31 -29.83 28.36
C THR A 442 16.56 -29.71 27.51
N ILE A 443 17.78 -29.77 28.08
CA ILE A 443 19.03 -29.65 27.31
C ILE A 443 19.18 -30.76 26.26
N THR A 444 18.68 -31.96 26.55
CA THR A 444 18.65 -33.09 25.59
C THR A 444 17.39 -33.15 24.72
N GLY A 445 16.47 -32.21 24.93
CA GLY A 445 15.24 -32.06 24.18
C GLY A 445 15.44 -31.32 22.84
N PRO A 446 14.43 -31.36 21.96
CA PRO A 446 14.52 -30.82 20.60
C PRO A 446 14.75 -29.31 20.55
N ASP A 447 14.31 -28.57 21.56
CA ASP A 447 14.43 -27.10 21.63
C ASP A 447 15.86 -26.63 21.95
N TYR A 448 16.74 -27.55 22.35
CA TYR A 448 18.12 -27.29 22.77
C TYR A 448 19.11 -28.15 21.96
N PHE A 449 19.93 -28.99 22.60
CA PHE A 449 20.93 -29.81 21.90
C PHE A 449 20.39 -31.15 21.37
N GLY A 450 19.12 -31.50 21.63
CA GLY A 450 18.57 -32.81 21.28
C GLY A 450 18.65 -33.18 19.80
N ASN A 451 18.64 -32.19 18.90
CA ASN A 451 18.71 -32.40 17.45
C ASN A 451 20.09 -32.05 16.84
N THR A 452 21.06 -31.64 17.66
CA THR A 452 22.40 -31.24 17.22
C THR A 452 23.44 -32.33 17.51
N ALA A 453 24.66 -32.17 16.98
CA ALA A 453 25.79 -33.01 17.32
C ALA A 453 26.16 -32.93 18.82
N PHE A 454 25.69 -31.90 19.54
CA PHE A 454 25.98 -31.66 20.95
C PHE A 454 25.07 -32.41 21.92
N ARG A 455 24.08 -33.19 21.44
CA ARG A 455 23.15 -33.97 22.30
C ARG A 455 23.86 -34.82 23.36
N ASN A 456 25.04 -35.34 23.01
CA ASN A 456 25.87 -36.18 23.88
C ASN A 456 27.22 -35.50 24.19
N GLY A 457 27.32 -34.19 24.02
CA GLY A 457 28.56 -33.43 24.24
C GLY A 457 28.84 -33.15 25.71
N GLU A 458 30.01 -32.57 25.98
CA GLU A 458 30.54 -32.30 27.32
C GLU A 458 29.59 -31.45 28.17
N MET A 459 28.95 -30.43 27.61
CA MET A 459 27.99 -29.59 28.33
C MET A 459 26.78 -30.39 28.85
N VAL A 460 26.26 -31.34 28.06
CA VAL A 460 25.17 -32.22 28.50
C VAL A 460 25.65 -33.17 29.60
N GLY A 461 26.90 -33.64 29.50
CA GLY A 461 27.57 -34.42 30.54
C GLY A 461 27.63 -33.65 31.87
N ALA A 462 28.18 -32.43 31.84
CA ALA A 462 28.31 -31.57 33.01
C ALA A 462 26.96 -31.34 33.72
N VAL A 463 25.91 -31.00 32.96
CA VAL A 463 24.57 -30.82 33.54
C VAL A 463 24.06 -32.11 34.19
N LYS A 464 24.25 -33.28 33.55
CA LYS A 464 23.86 -34.57 34.14
C LYS A 464 24.64 -34.86 35.42
N ASP A 465 25.92 -34.54 35.45
CA ASP A 465 26.78 -34.79 36.60
C ASP A 465 26.39 -33.90 37.78
N TRP A 466 26.13 -32.60 37.58
CA TRP A 466 25.63 -31.70 38.63
C TRP A 466 24.35 -32.22 39.29
N TRP A 467 23.37 -32.64 38.48
CA TRP A 467 22.10 -33.20 39.01
C TRP A 467 22.27 -34.58 39.64
N LYS A 468 23.22 -35.38 39.16
CA LYS A 468 23.55 -36.69 39.75
C LYS A 468 24.24 -36.54 41.11
N GLU A 469 25.11 -35.55 41.26
CA GLU A 469 25.78 -35.21 42.51
C GLU A 469 24.81 -34.70 43.57
N ALA A 470 23.83 -33.88 43.19
CA ALA A 470 22.75 -33.46 44.08
C ALA A 470 21.85 -34.64 44.51
N GLY A 471 21.69 -35.66 43.65
CA GLY A 471 20.90 -36.85 43.95
C GLY A 471 19.44 -36.54 44.29
N ASP A 472 18.89 -37.24 45.28
CA ASP A 472 17.53 -37.03 45.79
C ASP A 472 17.51 -36.16 47.08
N ASP A 473 18.64 -35.57 47.48
CA ASP A 473 18.71 -34.69 48.65
C ASP A 473 18.01 -33.36 48.33
N GLN A 474 16.87 -33.12 49.00
CA GLN A 474 16.06 -31.92 48.80
C GLN A 474 16.84 -30.63 49.05
N GLN A 475 17.79 -30.62 50.00
CA GLN A 475 18.57 -29.43 50.28
C GLN A 475 19.60 -29.18 49.17
N ALA A 476 20.36 -30.21 48.76
CA ALA A 476 21.33 -30.11 47.67
C ALA A 476 20.65 -29.72 46.35
N VAL A 477 19.49 -30.31 46.06
CA VAL A 477 18.66 -29.96 44.89
C VAL A 477 18.20 -28.50 44.93
N ALA A 478 17.75 -28.01 46.09
CA ALA A 478 17.31 -26.62 46.25
C ALA A 478 18.47 -25.63 46.11
N GLU A 479 19.64 -25.93 46.68
CA GLU A 479 20.85 -25.12 46.56
C GLU A 479 21.35 -25.06 45.12
N LEU A 480 21.44 -26.21 44.43
CA LEU A 480 21.82 -26.28 43.02
C LEU A 480 20.83 -25.53 42.13
N THR A 481 19.52 -25.68 42.37
CA THR A 481 18.49 -24.96 41.61
C THR A 481 18.68 -23.46 41.74
N LYS A 482 18.88 -22.97 42.98
CA LYS A 482 19.09 -21.54 43.25
C LYS A 482 20.37 -21.01 42.60
N GLU A 483 21.45 -21.79 42.62
CA GLU A 483 22.70 -21.43 41.97
C GLU A 483 22.54 -21.34 40.45
N LEU A 484 21.90 -22.33 39.82
CA LEU A 484 21.64 -22.35 38.38
C LEU A 484 20.68 -21.24 37.94
N GLU A 485 19.70 -20.88 38.77
CA GLU A 485 18.85 -19.71 38.54
C GLU A 485 19.66 -18.41 38.57
N ALA A 486 20.60 -18.27 39.51
CA ALA A 486 21.51 -17.12 39.56
C ALA A 486 22.40 -17.06 38.31
N VAL A 487 22.97 -18.19 37.89
CA VAL A 487 23.76 -18.30 36.65
C VAL A 487 22.91 -17.93 35.43
N ALA A 488 21.68 -18.43 35.33
CA ALA A 488 20.77 -18.10 34.24
C ALA A 488 20.43 -16.60 34.20
N ALA A 489 20.18 -15.99 35.36
CA ALA A 489 19.96 -14.55 35.46
C ALA A 489 21.20 -13.75 35.03
N ALA A 490 22.40 -14.17 35.43
CA ALA A 490 23.65 -13.50 35.08
C ALA A 490 23.98 -13.61 33.58
N LEU A 491 23.87 -14.80 32.98
CA LEU A 491 24.08 -14.99 31.54
C LEU A 491 23.03 -14.26 30.71
N SER A 492 21.77 -14.27 31.14
CA SER A 492 20.73 -13.51 30.45
C SER A 492 20.97 -11.99 30.55
N ALA A 493 21.47 -11.49 31.69
CA ALA A 493 21.81 -10.08 31.85
C ALA A 493 22.94 -9.62 30.90
N GLU A 494 23.87 -10.50 30.52
CA GLU A 494 24.89 -10.21 29.49
C GLU A 494 24.26 -9.86 28.13
N ALA A 495 23.05 -10.37 27.84
CA ALA A 495 22.33 -10.09 26.62
C ALA A 495 21.75 -8.66 26.59
N GLN A 496 21.52 -8.03 27.74
CA GLN A 496 20.94 -6.68 27.83
C GLN A 496 19.62 -6.51 27.05
N LEU A 497 18.77 -7.53 27.05
CA LEU A 497 17.51 -7.51 26.30
C LEU A 497 16.57 -6.40 26.80
N PRO A 498 15.90 -5.63 25.91
CA PRO A 498 14.99 -4.57 26.34
C PRO A 498 13.89 -5.05 27.29
N ALA A 499 13.30 -6.21 27.00
CA ALA A 499 12.14 -6.76 27.72
C ALA A 499 12.42 -7.13 29.19
N GLN A 500 13.70 -7.28 29.59
CA GLN A 500 14.06 -7.71 30.94
C GLN A 500 14.87 -6.65 31.72
N ARG A 501 15.06 -5.44 31.18
CA ARG A 501 15.85 -4.37 31.83
C ARG A 501 15.39 -4.09 33.26
N GLU A 502 14.08 -4.06 33.50
CA GLU A 502 13.55 -3.83 34.85
C GLU A 502 13.82 -5.01 35.79
N ALA A 503 13.71 -6.25 35.30
CA ALA A 503 14.03 -7.44 36.08
C ALA A 503 15.51 -7.47 36.43
N ASP A 504 16.39 -7.10 35.49
CA ASP A 504 17.84 -7.05 35.72
C ASP A 504 18.22 -5.96 36.73
N GLN A 505 17.47 -4.85 36.75
CA GLN A 505 17.65 -3.80 37.76
C GLN A 505 17.19 -4.22 39.15
N ARG A 506 16.10 -4.99 39.25
CA ARG A 506 15.60 -5.54 40.53
C ARG A 506 16.53 -6.62 41.08
N ASP A 507 17.02 -7.50 40.22
CA ASP A 507 17.72 -8.72 40.63
C ASP A 507 19.25 -8.59 40.59
N LYS A 508 19.78 -7.38 40.85
CA LYS A 508 21.23 -7.10 40.82
C LYS A 508 22.05 -8.03 41.71
N GLU A 509 21.52 -8.35 42.90
CA GLU A 509 22.21 -9.25 43.85
C GLU A 509 22.25 -10.69 43.33
N LEU A 510 21.15 -11.17 42.74
CA LEU A 510 21.06 -12.49 42.10
C LEU A 510 22.04 -12.58 40.93
N ILE A 511 22.10 -11.54 40.09
CA ILE A 511 23.06 -11.46 38.98
C ILE A 511 24.49 -11.46 39.50
N ALA A 512 24.79 -10.70 40.56
CA ALA A 512 26.13 -10.69 41.15
C ALA A 512 26.54 -12.04 41.74
N ALA A 513 25.60 -12.79 42.33
CA ALA A 513 25.84 -14.16 42.77
C ALA A 513 26.09 -15.09 41.58
N GLY A 514 25.26 -15.01 40.53
CA GLY A 514 25.41 -15.80 39.32
C GLY A 514 26.73 -15.58 38.59
N LEU A 515 27.23 -14.34 38.54
CA LEU A 515 28.54 -14.02 37.97
C LEU A 515 29.68 -14.74 38.69
N LYS A 516 29.60 -14.86 40.03
CA LYS A 516 30.57 -15.64 40.81
C LYS A 516 30.46 -17.13 40.52
N SER A 517 29.24 -17.66 40.41
CA SER A 517 29.01 -19.07 40.06
C SER A 517 29.48 -19.41 38.64
N ILE A 518 29.36 -18.49 37.67
CA ILE A 518 29.93 -18.66 36.32
C ILE A 518 31.46 -18.78 36.41
N GLU A 519 32.11 -17.89 37.17
CA GLU A 519 33.56 -17.95 37.41
C GLU A 519 34.00 -19.20 38.16
N ALA A 520 33.13 -19.82 38.96
CA ALA A 520 33.43 -21.02 39.71
C ALA A 520 33.21 -22.33 38.91
N MET A 521 32.17 -22.38 38.07
CA MET A 521 31.71 -23.64 37.47
C MET A 521 31.84 -23.71 35.94
N CYS A 522 31.92 -22.57 35.25
CA CYS A 522 31.83 -22.54 33.78
C CYS A 522 33.15 -22.22 33.08
N VAL A 523 34.07 -21.51 33.74
CA VAL A 523 35.28 -20.97 33.09
C VAL A 523 36.35 -22.01 32.75
N ASP A 524 36.23 -23.22 33.30
CA ASP A 524 37.10 -24.35 32.93
C ASP A 524 36.90 -24.72 31.45
N CYS A 525 35.67 -24.61 30.94
CA CYS A 525 35.33 -24.89 29.55
C CYS A 525 35.15 -23.62 28.71
N HIS A 526 34.52 -22.59 29.31
CA HIS A 526 34.11 -21.37 28.61
C HIS A 526 35.08 -20.21 28.87
N ARG A 527 35.29 -19.37 27.86
CA ARG A 527 35.82 -18.03 28.11
C ARG A 527 34.73 -17.16 28.70
N PHE A 528 35.09 -16.35 29.70
CA PHE A 528 34.18 -15.35 30.26
C PHE A 528 34.98 -14.16 30.80
N ARG A 529 34.77 -13.00 30.19
CA ARG A 529 35.46 -11.73 30.49
C ARG A 529 36.98 -11.90 30.47
N LYS A 530 37.63 -11.81 31.63
CA LYS A 530 39.10 -11.94 31.76
C LYS A 530 39.56 -13.39 32.01
N ALA A 531 38.64 -14.31 32.31
CA ALA A 531 38.96 -15.71 32.59
C ALA A 531 39.30 -16.45 31.30
N LYS A 532 40.43 -17.17 31.32
CA LYS A 532 40.96 -17.91 30.17
C LYS A 532 40.51 -19.37 30.24
N GLY A 533 39.33 -19.66 29.68
CA GLY A 533 38.93 -21.01 29.29
C GLY A 533 39.25 -21.31 27.81
N GLY A 534 38.98 -22.54 27.36
CA GLY A 534 39.09 -22.90 25.95
C GLY A 534 38.46 -24.26 25.64
N GLY A 535 37.61 -24.31 24.63
CA GLY A 535 36.96 -25.54 24.16
C GLY A 535 35.47 -25.36 23.85
N ALA A 536 34.82 -24.42 24.54
CA ALA A 536 33.42 -24.06 24.35
C ALA A 536 33.24 -22.56 23.98
N PRO A 537 32.06 -22.16 23.47
CA PRO A 537 31.78 -20.76 23.09
C PRO A 537 32.01 -19.76 24.22
N ASP A 538 32.59 -18.61 23.89
CA ASP A 538 32.76 -17.48 24.79
C ASP A 538 31.40 -16.95 25.26
N LEU A 539 31.23 -16.90 26.59
CA LEU A 539 30.01 -16.43 27.24
C LEU A 539 30.02 -14.91 27.49
N THR A 540 31.12 -14.22 27.17
CA THR A 540 31.22 -12.77 27.33
C THR A 540 30.26 -12.06 26.40
N GLY A 541 29.32 -11.29 26.98
CA GLY A 541 28.25 -10.67 26.21
C GLY A 541 27.28 -11.69 25.63
N TYR A 542 27.10 -12.86 26.24
CA TYR A 542 26.20 -13.91 25.75
C TYR A 542 24.84 -13.34 25.34
N GLY A 543 24.43 -13.58 24.08
CA GLY A 543 23.17 -13.07 23.55
C GLY A 543 23.10 -11.56 23.29
N SER A 544 24.17 -10.79 23.56
CA SER A 544 24.29 -9.38 23.20
C SER A 544 24.19 -9.19 21.68
N LYS A 545 24.01 -7.95 21.23
CA LYS A 545 24.02 -7.60 19.81
C LYS A 545 25.32 -8.09 19.13
N GLU A 546 26.47 -7.80 19.73
CA GLU A 546 27.79 -8.15 19.20
C GLU A 546 28.00 -9.67 19.19
N TRP A 547 27.47 -10.37 20.19
CA TRP A 547 27.55 -11.82 20.28
C TRP A 547 26.69 -12.48 19.19
N LEU A 548 25.44 -12.04 19.02
CA LEU A 548 24.54 -12.53 17.97
C LEU A 548 25.08 -12.20 16.57
N HIS A 549 25.55 -10.98 16.36
CA HIS A 549 26.19 -10.59 15.11
C HIS A 549 27.40 -11.48 14.81
N GLY A 550 28.25 -11.73 15.80
CA GLY A 550 29.43 -12.58 15.64
C GLY A 550 29.07 -14.04 15.29
N ILE A 551 28.15 -14.66 16.02
CA ILE A 551 27.81 -16.08 15.81
C ILE A 551 27.06 -16.29 14.50
N ILE A 552 26.18 -15.36 14.10
CA ILE A 552 25.51 -15.40 12.80
C ILE A 552 26.55 -15.20 11.69
N ALA A 553 27.44 -14.22 11.83
CA ALA A 553 28.45 -13.93 10.81
C ALA A 553 29.42 -15.09 10.59
N ASN A 554 29.95 -15.69 11.66
CA ASN A 554 30.89 -16.80 11.57
C ASN A 554 30.84 -17.70 12.83
N PRO A 555 30.00 -18.75 12.86
CA PRO A 555 29.91 -19.66 14.00
C PRO A 555 31.18 -20.54 14.19
N ALA A 556 32.02 -20.64 13.15
CA ALA A 556 33.31 -21.35 13.19
C ALA A 556 34.47 -20.47 13.69
N ASP A 557 34.21 -19.23 14.10
CA ASP A 557 35.22 -18.41 14.79
C ASP A 557 35.67 -19.09 16.10
N PRO A 558 36.96 -19.04 16.49
CA PRO A 558 37.43 -19.58 17.76
C PRO A 558 36.74 -19.00 19.00
N ARG A 559 36.06 -17.85 18.89
CA ARG A 559 35.19 -17.31 19.93
C ARG A 559 33.93 -18.16 20.16
N PHE A 560 33.42 -18.85 19.14
CA PHE A 560 32.20 -19.65 19.23
C PHE A 560 32.52 -21.14 19.20
N TYR A 561 32.15 -21.86 18.13
CA TYR A 561 32.33 -23.31 18.06
C TYR A 561 33.63 -23.74 17.38
N GLY A 562 34.36 -22.83 16.73
CA GLY A 562 35.61 -23.16 16.07
C GLY A 562 35.47 -24.33 15.09
N LYS A 563 36.35 -25.33 15.23
CA LYS A 563 36.29 -26.59 14.45
C LYS A 563 35.13 -27.51 14.84
N SER A 564 34.51 -27.28 15.99
CA SER A 564 33.38 -28.08 16.50
C SER A 564 32.02 -27.55 16.02
N ASN A 565 32.00 -26.55 15.13
CA ASN A 565 30.77 -26.07 14.51
C ASN A 565 30.07 -27.23 13.79
N ASP A 566 28.85 -27.56 14.20
CA ASP A 566 28.09 -28.71 13.69
C ASP A 566 27.77 -28.56 12.20
N ARG A 567 26.98 -27.53 11.86
CA ARG A 567 26.49 -27.32 10.49
C ARG A 567 26.04 -25.89 10.17
N MET A 568 26.20 -24.95 11.11
CA MET A 568 25.73 -23.58 10.89
C MET A 568 26.67 -22.87 9.90
N PRO A 569 26.17 -22.34 8.77
CA PRO A 569 27.01 -21.67 7.78
C PRO A 569 27.50 -20.31 8.30
N ALA A 570 28.58 -19.79 7.71
CA ALA A 570 29.02 -18.42 7.96
C ALA A 570 28.14 -17.45 7.15
N TYR A 571 27.11 -16.87 7.78
CA TYR A 571 26.16 -16.04 7.04
C TYR A 571 26.76 -14.72 6.54
N ARG A 572 27.95 -14.31 6.97
CA ARG A 572 28.66 -13.16 6.34
C ARG A 572 28.99 -13.37 4.86
N GLU A 573 28.94 -14.61 4.38
CA GLU A 573 29.15 -14.97 2.96
C GLU A 573 27.82 -14.98 2.17
N ILE A 574 26.68 -14.91 2.86
CA ILE A 574 25.32 -15.06 2.30
C ILE A 574 24.52 -13.75 2.47
N LEU A 575 24.67 -13.10 3.61
CA LEU A 575 23.95 -11.91 4.04
C LEU A 575 24.90 -10.72 4.17
N THR A 576 24.36 -9.55 3.93
CA THR A 576 25.03 -8.29 4.22
C THR A 576 25.15 -8.06 5.73
N ALA A 577 26.10 -7.22 6.15
CA ALA A 577 26.23 -6.84 7.56
C ALA A 577 24.94 -6.21 8.11
N GLN A 578 24.20 -5.47 7.28
CA GLN A 578 22.92 -4.86 7.65
C GLN A 578 21.83 -5.91 7.89
N GLU A 579 21.73 -6.95 7.05
CA GLU A 579 20.75 -8.03 7.24
C GLU A 579 21.03 -8.84 8.50
N ILE A 580 22.32 -9.10 8.79
CA ILE A 580 22.73 -9.74 10.05
C ILE A 580 22.34 -8.86 11.25
N ASP A 581 22.52 -7.53 11.13
CA ASP A 581 22.12 -6.58 12.17
C ASP A 581 20.60 -6.60 12.42
N LEU A 582 19.79 -6.62 11.36
CA LEU A 582 18.33 -6.70 11.44
C LEU A 582 17.87 -8.01 12.08
N LEU A 583 18.48 -9.14 11.71
CA LEU A 583 18.21 -10.44 12.34
C LEU A 583 18.55 -10.43 13.83
N ALA A 584 19.73 -9.92 14.19
CA ALA A 584 20.14 -9.83 15.58
C ALA A 584 19.20 -8.96 16.40
N HIS A 585 18.84 -7.77 15.90
CA HIS A 585 17.87 -6.90 16.55
C HIS A 585 16.49 -7.56 16.69
N TRP A 586 16.02 -8.27 15.66
CA TRP A 586 14.73 -8.96 15.72
C TRP A 586 14.73 -10.11 16.74
N LEU A 587 15.77 -10.94 16.77
CA LEU A 587 15.89 -12.01 17.77
C LEU A 587 15.94 -11.47 19.22
N ARG A 588 16.45 -10.25 19.40
CA ARG A 588 16.56 -9.56 20.69
C ARG A 588 15.30 -8.81 21.12
N GLY A 589 14.28 -8.70 20.26
CA GLY A 589 13.12 -7.86 20.56
C GLY A 589 13.41 -6.35 20.44
N GLU A 590 14.41 -5.96 19.64
CA GLU A 590 14.89 -4.58 19.54
C GLU A 590 14.40 -3.89 18.26
N TRP A 591 13.30 -3.14 18.39
CA TRP A 591 12.83 -2.24 17.35
C TRP A 591 12.01 -1.12 17.99
N PHE A 592 11.72 -0.09 17.20
CA PHE A 592 10.81 0.97 17.63
C PHE A 592 9.39 0.41 17.75
N GLU A 593 8.76 0.59 18.90
CA GLU A 593 7.31 0.45 19.07
C GLU A 593 6.74 1.82 19.46
N PRO A 594 5.60 2.22 18.88
CA PRO A 594 4.91 3.41 19.35
C PRO A 594 4.48 3.24 20.82
N PRO A 595 4.36 4.34 21.58
CA PRO A 595 3.76 4.30 22.91
C PRO A 595 2.38 3.63 22.85
N ALA A 596 2.03 2.82 23.86
CA ALA A 596 0.67 2.31 23.97
C ALA A 596 -0.31 3.49 24.09
N GLU A 597 -1.30 3.56 23.20
CA GLU A 597 -2.38 4.57 23.20
C GLU A 597 -3.35 4.41 24.37
#